data_AF-A0AAE4MSU6-F1
#
_entry.id   AF-A0AAE4MSU6-F1
#
_cell.length_a   1.000
_cell.length_b   1.000
_cell.length_c   1.000
_cell.angle_alpha   90.00
_cell.angle_beta   90.00
_cell.angle_gamma   90.00
#
_symmetry.space_group_name_H-M   'P 1'
#
loop_
_entity.id
_entity.type
_entity.pdbx_description
1 polymer ?
#
loop_
_entity_poly.entity_id
_entity_poly.type
_entity_poly.pdbx_seq_one_letter_code
_entity_poly.pdbx_strand_id
1 'polypeptide(L)'
;MVTEKELIAFDLLQNFGERWKYRYSAGAKYIFASSKARAIEGATEAFRKARPGELLTREERYEKANQDDIEQSDNRWKHLNLDDLQALFSRMGGDIKSLQGASLREFTGNGGRRTSSAVAAQGARDTALMCMRLERYIQWRREK
;
A
#
# COMPACT_ATOMS: atom_id res chain seq x y z
N MET A 1 -8.20 -21.58 23.70
CA MET A 1 -8.35 -22.02 22.29
C MET A 1 -8.48 -20.76 21.47
N VAL A 2 -7.74 -20.59 20.37
CA VAL A 2 -7.88 -19.40 19.51
C VAL A 2 -9.19 -19.48 18.73
N THR A 3 -9.88 -18.35 18.58
CA THR A 3 -11.18 -18.25 17.92
C THR A 3 -11.04 -17.85 16.46
N GLU A 4 -12.06 -18.14 15.65
CA GLU A 4 -12.13 -17.71 14.24
C GLU A 4 -11.97 -16.18 14.11
N LYS A 5 -12.57 -15.41 15.02
CA LYS A 5 -12.50 -13.94 15.02
C LYS A 5 -11.07 -13.44 15.23
N GLU A 6 -10.32 -14.05 16.15
CA GLU A 6 -8.92 -13.71 16.39
C GLU A 6 -8.05 -14.05 15.17
N LEU A 7 -8.26 -15.21 14.55
CA LEU A 7 -7.52 -15.60 13.34
C LEU A 7 -7.76 -14.63 12.17
N ILE A 8 -8.96 -14.07 12.05
CA ILE A 8 -9.28 -13.02 11.07
C ILE A 8 -8.61 -11.69 11.47
N ALA A 9 -8.67 -11.32 12.76
CA ALA A 9 -8.07 -10.07 13.26
C ALA A 9 -6.55 -10.03 13.01
N PHE A 10 -5.87 -11.16 13.21
CA PHE A 10 -4.44 -11.35 12.94
C PHE A 10 -4.09 -11.68 11.48
N ASP A 11 -5.06 -11.60 10.55
CA ASP A 11 -4.84 -11.83 9.11
C ASP A 11 -4.35 -13.23 8.73
N LEU A 12 -4.66 -14.22 9.57
CA LEU A 12 -4.29 -15.61 9.33
C LEU A 12 -5.42 -16.36 8.62
N LEU A 13 -6.65 -15.86 8.66
CA LEU A 13 -7.83 -16.48 8.07
C LEU A 13 -8.66 -15.43 7.31
N GLN A 14 -9.09 -15.76 6.10
CA GLN A 14 -9.91 -14.89 5.27
C GLN A 14 -10.96 -15.68 4.50
N ASN A 15 -12.17 -15.13 4.40
CA ASN A 15 -13.20 -15.65 3.49
C ASN A 15 -13.12 -14.92 2.14
N PHE A 16 -13.12 -15.67 1.04
CA PHE A 16 -13.18 -15.16 -0.32
C PHE A 16 -14.29 -15.88 -1.10
N GLY A 17 -15.49 -15.26 -1.13
CA GLY A 17 -16.67 -15.84 -1.75
C GLY A 17 -17.15 -17.08 -1.00
N GLU A 18 -17.13 -18.23 -1.67
CA GLU A 18 -17.51 -19.52 -1.08
C GLU A 18 -16.31 -20.29 -0.50
N ARG A 19 -15.09 -19.77 -0.68
CA ARG A 19 -13.85 -20.46 -0.30
C ARG A 19 -13.13 -19.76 0.82
N TRP A 20 -12.53 -20.54 1.70
CA TRP A 20 -11.70 -20.04 2.79
C TRP A 20 -10.23 -20.05 2.40
N LYS A 21 -9.51 -19.01 2.81
CA LYS A 21 -8.05 -18.91 2.69
C LYS A 21 -7.44 -18.80 4.07
N TYR A 22 -6.22 -19.29 4.22
CA TYR A 22 -5.44 -19.11 5.42
C TYR A 22 -3.97 -18.82 5.08
N ARG A 23 -3.23 -18.28 6.06
CA ARG A 23 -1.78 -18.17 6.01
C ARG A 23 -1.17 -19.27 6.87
N TYR A 24 -0.10 -19.90 6.40
CA TYR A 24 0.61 -20.95 7.15
C TYR A 24 1.64 -20.41 8.15
N SER A 25 1.99 -19.13 8.04
CA SER A 25 2.80 -18.36 8.99
C SER A 25 2.43 -16.88 8.90
N ALA A 26 2.84 -16.08 9.89
CA ALA A 26 2.69 -14.64 9.82
C ALA A 26 3.37 -14.08 8.55
N GLY A 27 2.72 -13.15 7.85
CA GLY A 27 3.22 -12.52 6.62
C GLY A 27 3.20 -13.40 5.35
N ALA A 28 3.04 -14.73 5.44
CA ALA A 28 3.06 -15.61 4.27
C ALA A 28 1.83 -15.44 3.37
N LYS A 29 1.96 -15.65 2.06
CA LYS A 29 0.82 -15.53 1.12
C LYS A 29 -0.36 -16.41 1.53
N TYR A 30 -1.57 -15.92 1.26
CA TYR A 30 -2.80 -16.69 1.46
C TYR A 30 -2.85 -17.92 0.54
N ILE A 31 -3.27 -19.04 1.11
CA ILE A 31 -3.51 -20.31 0.41
C ILE A 31 -4.99 -20.66 0.54
N PHE A 32 -5.60 -21.12 -0.56
CA PHE A 32 -6.97 -21.64 -0.52
C PHE A 32 -7.03 -22.98 0.20
N ALA A 33 -7.97 -23.12 1.12
CA ALA A 33 -8.28 -24.39 1.75
C ALA A 33 -9.33 -25.17 0.93
N SER A 34 -9.32 -26.49 1.10
CA SER A 34 -10.36 -27.39 0.59
C SER A 34 -11.67 -27.27 1.37
N SER A 35 -11.62 -26.84 2.64
CA SER A 35 -12.80 -26.65 3.51
C SER A 35 -12.54 -25.54 4.55
N LYS A 36 -13.63 -25.04 5.17
CA LYS A 36 -13.52 -24.08 6.28
C LYS A 36 -12.71 -24.65 7.46
N ALA A 37 -12.96 -25.91 7.82
CA ALA A 37 -12.25 -26.58 8.91
C ALA A 37 -10.73 -26.61 8.65
N ARG A 38 -10.31 -26.96 7.42
CA ARG A 38 -8.89 -26.99 7.06
C ARG A 38 -8.25 -25.60 7.10
N ALA A 39 -8.98 -24.56 6.73
CA ALA A 39 -8.49 -23.18 6.83
C ALA A 39 -8.27 -22.77 8.30
N ILE A 40 -9.22 -23.10 9.18
CA ILE A 40 -9.12 -22.81 10.62
C ILE A 40 -7.93 -23.56 11.24
N GLU A 41 -7.75 -24.84 10.93
CA GLU A 41 -6.61 -25.63 11.40
C GLU A 41 -5.28 -24.99 10.97
N GLY A 42 -5.13 -24.69 9.68
CA GLY A 42 -3.91 -24.11 9.15
C GLY A 42 -3.59 -22.72 9.75
N ALA A 43 -4.61 -21.87 9.90
CA ALA A 43 -4.47 -20.58 10.57
C ALA A 43 -4.14 -20.73 12.06
N THR A 44 -4.71 -21.73 12.74
CA THR A 44 -4.41 -22.03 14.15
C THR A 44 -2.98 -22.52 14.33
N GLU A 45 -2.47 -23.35 13.42
CA GLU A 45 -1.06 -23.75 13.41
C GLU A 45 -0.15 -22.55 13.20
N ALA A 46 -0.49 -21.66 12.26
CA ALA A 46 0.27 -20.43 12.03
C ALA A 46 0.29 -19.54 13.28
N PHE A 47 -0.85 -19.40 13.95
CA PHE A 47 -0.97 -18.65 15.20
C PHE A 47 -0.05 -19.20 16.29
N ARG A 48 0.01 -20.54 16.43
CA ARG A 48 0.88 -21.19 17.43
C ARG A 48 2.37 -21.09 17.10
N LYS A 49 2.73 -21.02 15.81
CA LYS A 49 4.12 -20.91 15.35
C LYS A 49 4.66 -19.48 15.42
N ALA A 50 3.78 -18.48 15.42
CA ALA A 50 4.19 -17.08 15.40
C ALA A 50 4.89 -16.67 16.70
N ARG A 51 5.88 -15.78 16.58
CA ARG A 51 6.58 -15.21 17.72
C ARG A 51 5.75 -14.10 18.37
N PRO A 52 5.97 -13.81 19.67
CA PRO A 52 5.37 -12.63 20.31
C PRO A 52 5.68 -11.35 19.50
N GLY A 53 4.66 -10.57 19.18
CA GLY A 53 4.78 -9.33 18.38
C GLY A 53 4.83 -9.52 16.86
N GLU A 54 4.82 -10.76 16.35
CA GLU A 54 4.79 -11.03 14.90
C GLU A 54 3.37 -10.93 14.32
N LEU A 55 2.36 -11.29 15.12
CA LEU A 55 0.95 -11.14 14.78
C LEU A 55 0.46 -9.77 15.20
N LEU A 56 0.23 -8.93 14.20
CA LEU A 56 -0.33 -7.61 14.38
C LEU A 56 -1.81 -7.64 14.01
N THR A 57 -2.62 -7.03 14.85
CA THR A 57 -4.04 -6.77 14.55
C THR A 57 -4.16 -5.85 13.33
N ARG A 58 -5.39 -5.66 12.86
CA ARG A 58 -5.65 -4.73 11.73
C ARG A 58 -5.19 -3.30 12.03
N GLU A 59 -5.44 -2.82 13.25
CA GLU A 59 -5.10 -1.46 13.68
C GLU A 59 -3.59 -1.30 13.79
N GLU A 60 -2.92 -2.22 14.49
CA GLU A 60 -1.45 -2.20 14.62
C GLU A 60 -0.74 -2.31 13.27
N ARG A 61 -1.29 -3.08 12.31
CA ARG A 61 -0.74 -3.12 10.94
C ARG A 61 -0.94 -1.80 10.20
N TYR A 62 -2.06 -1.13 10.42
CA TYR A 62 -2.31 0.18 9.83
C TYR A 62 -1.36 1.23 10.42
N GLU A 63 -1.19 1.25 11.74
CA GLU A 63 -0.24 2.14 12.43
C GLU A 63 1.20 1.88 12.00
N LYS A 64 1.61 0.61 11.93
CA LYS A 64 2.94 0.25 11.42
C LYS A 64 3.14 0.69 9.98
N ALA A 65 2.17 0.46 9.10
CA ALA A 65 2.26 0.92 7.71
C ALA A 65 2.33 2.45 7.61
N ASN A 66 1.64 3.17 8.50
CA ASN A 66 1.71 4.62 8.59
C ASN A 66 3.09 5.08 9.03
N GLN A 67 3.65 4.45 10.06
CA GLN A 67 5.00 4.74 10.54
C GLN A 67 6.04 4.44 9.47
N ASP A 68 5.99 3.28 8.83
CA ASP A 68 6.91 2.88 7.76
C ASP A 68 6.86 3.87 6.57
N ASP A 69 5.68 4.36 6.19
CA ASP A 69 5.49 5.35 5.12
C ASP A 69 6.08 6.72 5.49
N ILE A 70 5.93 7.15 6.75
CA ILE A 70 6.55 8.37 7.27
C ILE A 70 8.07 8.21 7.37
N GLU A 71 8.60 7.10 7.86
CA GLU A 71 10.04 6.84 7.95
C GLU A 71 10.70 6.82 6.56
N GLN A 72 10.04 6.21 5.57
CA GLN A 72 10.50 6.26 4.18
C GLN A 72 10.50 7.68 3.62
N SER A 73 9.45 8.44 3.92
CA SER A 73 9.33 9.85 3.51
C SER A 73 10.39 10.72 4.19
N ASP A 74 10.65 10.51 5.48
CA ASP A 74 11.67 11.21 6.23
C ASP A 74 13.06 10.92 5.68
N ASN A 75 13.40 9.65 5.45
CA ASN A 75 14.67 9.29 4.82
C ASN A 75 14.87 9.97 3.46
N ARG A 76 13.79 10.16 2.70
CA ARG A 76 13.83 10.81 1.39
C ARG A 76 13.92 12.33 1.47
N TRP A 77 13.20 12.97 2.39
CA TRP A 77 12.94 14.42 2.35
C TRP A 77 13.40 15.18 3.59
N LYS A 78 14.01 14.52 4.58
CA LYS A 78 14.41 15.16 5.84
C LYS A 78 15.33 16.37 5.68
N HIS A 79 16.10 16.40 4.61
CA HIS A 79 17.06 17.45 4.29
C HIS A 79 16.42 18.73 3.71
N LEU A 80 15.16 18.68 3.30
CA LEU A 80 14.42 19.84 2.80
C LEU A 80 13.73 20.56 3.97
N ASN A 81 13.63 21.89 3.90
CA ASN A 81 12.79 22.65 4.84
C ASN A 81 11.31 22.63 4.41
N LEU A 82 10.40 23.17 5.22
CA LEU A 82 8.96 23.15 4.90
C LEU A 82 8.61 23.91 3.61
N ASP A 83 9.30 25.01 3.31
CA ASP A 83 9.05 25.80 2.11
C ASP A 83 9.49 25.05 0.84
N ASP A 84 10.66 24.40 0.90
CA ASP A 84 11.18 23.54 -0.16
C ASP A 84 10.26 22.34 -0.41
N LEU A 85 9.68 21.76 0.65
CA LEU A 85 8.69 20.69 0.53
C LEU A 85 7.41 21.18 -0.15
N GLN A 86 6.94 22.39 0.20
CA GLN A 86 5.75 22.98 -0.41
C GLN A 86 5.98 23.33 -1.89
N ALA A 87 7.18 23.80 -2.22
CA ALA A 87 7.60 24.05 -3.60
C ALA A 87 7.67 22.74 -4.40
N LEU A 88 8.23 21.67 -3.82
CA LEU A 88 8.27 20.34 -4.43
C LEU A 88 6.86 19.78 -4.68
N PHE A 89 5.95 19.94 -3.71
CA PHE A 89 4.56 19.52 -3.84
C PHE A 89 3.86 20.23 -5.00
N SER A 90 4.04 21.55 -5.08
CA SER A 90 3.49 22.37 -6.18
C SER A 90 4.03 21.94 -7.53
N ARG A 91 5.34 21.66 -7.61
CA ARG A 91 5.99 21.16 -8.82
C ARG A 91 5.43 19.81 -9.26
N MET A 92 5.31 18.83 -8.35
CA MET A 92 4.74 17.52 -8.66
C MET A 92 3.30 17.63 -9.16
N GLY A 93 2.50 18.53 -8.59
CA GLY A 93 1.15 18.83 -9.07
C GLY A 93 1.13 19.36 -10.52
N GLY A 94 2.11 20.19 -10.89
CA GLY A 94 2.33 20.64 -12.26
C GLY A 94 2.74 19.50 -13.20
N ASP A 95 3.66 18.64 -12.78
CA ASP A 95 4.16 17.51 -13.56
C ASP A 95 3.05 16.50 -13.87
N ILE A 96 2.15 16.21 -12.92
CA ILE A 96 0.98 15.35 -13.13
C ILE A 96 0.09 15.90 -14.25
N LYS A 97 -0.25 17.20 -14.20
CA LYS A 97 -1.08 17.84 -15.24
C LYS A 97 -0.41 17.79 -16.60
N SER A 98 0.90 18.02 -16.65
CA SER A 98 1.70 17.95 -17.88
C SER A 98 1.66 16.54 -18.49
N LEU A 99 1.89 15.51 -17.68
CA LEU A 99 1.89 14.10 -18.08
C LEU A 99 0.51 13.62 -18.53
N GLN A 100 -0.55 14.01 -17.81
CA GLN A 100 -1.93 13.74 -18.24
C GLN A 100 -2.25 14.40 -19.58
N GLY A 101 -1.84 15.66 -19.77
CA GLY A 101 -2.01 16.37 -21.04
C GLY A 101 -1.23 15.71 -22.19
N ALA A 102 -0.01 15.22 -21.94
CA ALA A 102 0.77 14.48 -22.93
C ALA A 102 0.09 13.17 -23.33
N SER A 103 -0.40 12.40 -22.34
CA SER A 103 -1.14 11.15 -22.59
C SER A 103 -2.39 11.38 -23.46
N LEU A 104 -3.18 12.42 -23.17
CA LEU A 104 -4.38 12.77 -23.93
C LEU A 104 -4.08 13.21 -25.37
N ARG A 105 -3.05 14.03 -25.59
CA ARG A 105 -2.66 14.48 -26.95
C ARG A 105 -2.21 13.35 -27.85
N GLU A 106 -1.59 12.31 -27.27
CA GLU A 106 -1.08 11.17 -28.02
C GLU A 106 -2.16 10.10 -28.28
N PHE A 107 -3.30 10.15 -27.57
CA PHE A 107 -4.46 9.28 -27.79
C PHE A 107 -5.49 9.94 -28.73
N THR A 108 -5.05 10.39 -29.91
CA THR A 108 -5.92 11.11 -30.88
C THR A 108 -6.49 10.20 -31.97
N GLY A 109 -6.56 8.88 -31.75
CA GLY A 109 -7.20 7.93 -32.67
C GLY A 109 -6.49 7.68 -34.01
N ASN A 110 -5.43 8.43 -34.31
CA ASN A 110 -4.78 8.46 -35.64
C ASN A 110 -3.61 7.47 -35.80
N GLY A 111 -3.70 6.28 -35.17
CA GLY A 111 -2.75 5.18 -35.41
C GLY A 111 -1.29 5.40 -34.98
N GLY A 112 -0.97 6.47 -34.24
CA GLY A 112 0.39 6.77 -33.76
C GLY A 112 0.89 5.84 -32.62
N ARG A 113 2.19 5.93 -32.31
CA ARG A 113 2.91 5.11 -31.30
C ARG A 113 2.25 5.18 -29.91
N ARG A 114 1.45 4.15 -29.58
CA ARG A 114 0.69 4.02 -28.33
C ARG A 114 1.54 3.89 -27.06
N THR A 115 2.83 3.58 -27.20
CA THR A 115 3.75 3.38 -26.07
C THR A 115 3.99 4.66 -25.27
N SER A 116 4.12 5.81 -25.94
CA SER A 116 4.42 7.09 -25.28
C SER A 116 3.26 7.56 -24.39
N SER A 117 2.01 7.40 -24.84
CA SER A 117 0.82 7.78 -24.05
C SER A 117 0.67 6.91 -22.81
N ALA A 118 0.97 5.61 -22.93
CA ALA A 118 0.96 4.67 -21.80
C ALA A 118 2.05 5.00 -20.76
N VAL A 119 3.25 5.37 -21.22
CA VAL A 119 4.36 5.80 -20.35
C VAL A 119 4.00 7.11 -19.63
N ALA A 120 3.43 8.09 -20.34
CA ALA A 120 2.98 9.34 -19.74
C ALA A 120 1.88 9.12 -18.69
N ALA A 121 0.91 8.25 -18.98
CA ALA A 121 -0.14 7.89 -18.04
C ALA A 121 0.42 7.19 -16.79
N GLN A 122 1.39 6.28 -16.95
CA GLN A 122 2.05 5.62 -15.82
C GLN A 122 2.85 6.62 -14.98
N GLY A 123 3.62 7.50 -15.63
CA GLY A 123 4.35 8.57 -14.95
C GLY A 123 3.43 9.50 -14.15
N ALA A 124 2.24 9.82 -14.67
CA ALA A 124 1.25 10.62 -13.94
C ALA A 124 0.76 9.90 -12.68
N ARG A 125 0.54 8.58 -12.73
CA ARG A 125 0.14 7.77 -11.57
C ARG A 125 1.24 7.70 -10.52
N ASP A 126 2.48 7.43 -10.95
CA ASP A 126 3.62 7.33 -10.04
C ASP A 126 3.90 8.68 -9.36
N THR A 127 3.81 9.78 -10.10
CA THR A 127 3.96 11.14 -9.56
C THR A 127 2.82 11.48 -8.60
N ALA A 128 1.58 11.09 -8.90
CA ALA A 128 0.44 11.29 -8.00
C ALA A 128 0.62 10.53 -6.66
N LEU A 129 1.11 9.29 -6.70
CA LEU A 129 1.43 8.53 -5.48
C LEU A 129 2.51 9.22 -4.65
N MET A 130 3.57 9.73 -5.29
CA MET A 130 4.61 10.50 -4.58
C MET A 130 4.06 11.80 -3.99
N CYS A 131 3.17 12.47 -4.71
CA CYS A 131 2.52 13.71 -4.27
C CYS A 131 1.69 13.48 -3.00
N MET A 132 0.90 12.41 -2.94
CA MET A 132 0.12 12.04 -1.75
C MET A 132 1.02 11.75 -0.53
N ARG A 133 2.13 11.03 -0.73
CA ARG A 133 3.11 10.76 0.34
C ARG A 133 3.77 12.04 0.83
N LEU A 134 4.10 12.95 -0.08
CA LEU A 134 4.70 14.25 0.25
C LEU A 134 3.75 15.12 1.05
N GLU A 135 2.48 15.20 0.65
CA GLU A 135 1.45 15.93 1.38
C GLU A 135 1.32 15.42 2.82
N ARG A 136 1.23 14.11 2.98
CA ARG A 136 1.16 13.46 4.29
C ARG A 136 2.39 13.76 5.16
N TYR A 137 3.59 13.70 4.58
CA TYR A 137 4.82 14.01 5.28
C TYR A 137 4.92 15.49 5.70
N ILE A 138 4.44 16.41 4.86
CA ILE A 138 4.34 17.83 5.20
C ILE A 138 3.39 18.04 6.39
N GLN A 139 2.22 17.39 6.39
CA GLN A 139 1.28 17.45 7.50
C GLN A 139 1.93 16.92 8.79
N TRP A 140 2.54 15.74 8.74
CA TRP A 140 3.26 15.15 9.87
C TRP A 140 4.36 16.08 10.42
N ARG A 141 5.13 16.75 9.56
CA ARG A 141 6.15 17.71 9.99
C ARG A 141 5.61 18.98 10.64
N ARG A 142 4.37 19.36 10.33
CA ARG A 142 3.70 20.52 10.94
C ARG A 142 3.09 20.20 12.30
N GLU A 143 2.71 18.94 12.50
CA GLU A 143 2.11 18.44 13.74
C GLU A 143 3.15 18.01 14.79
N LYS A 144 4.39 17.79 14.35
CA LYS A 144 5.55 17.48 15.21
C LYS A 144 6.04 18.70 15.98
#